data_AF-A0A377M6R9-F1
#
_entry.id   AF-A0A377M6R9-F1
#
_cell.length_a   1.000
_cell.length_b   1.000
_cell.length_c   1.000
_cell.angle_alpha   90.00
_cell.angle_beta   90.00
_cell.angle_gamma   90.00
#
_symmetry.space_group_name_H-M   'P 1'
#
loop_
_entity.id
_entity.type
_entity.pdbx_description
1 polymer ?
#
loop_
_entity_poly.entity_id
_entity_poly.type
_entity_poly.pdbx_seq_one_letter_code
_entity_poly.pdbx_strand_id
1 'polypeptide(L)'
;MEDGEKARHVLLEAGFNLKAVRQPIIRKLRQERPGELGEIAAALAARGVSIFTQYSDHANHLILLTDNDKLAAAITEPWATYVKDELTAR
;
A
#
# COMPACT_ATOMS: atom_id res chain seq x y z
N MET A 1 3.35 5.73 8.58
CA MET A 1 4.17 4.81 9.40
C MET A 1 5.50 5.49 9.61
N GLU A 2 5.94 5.62 10.87
CA GLU A 2 6.99 6.58 11.23
C GLU A 2 8.43 6.10 10.93
N ASP A 3 8.73 4.79 10.92
CA ASP A 3 10.02 4.27 10.43
C ASP A 3 10.04 2.72 10.36
N GLY A 4 9.91 2.14 9.16
CA GLY A 4 9.93 0.69 8.98
C GLY A 4 11.27 0.03 9.30
N GLU A 5 12.38 0.75 9.12
CA GLU A 5 13.73 0.23 9.34
C GLU A 5 14.09 0.19 10.83
N LYS A 6 13.62 1.16 11.61
CA LYS A 6 13.72 1.06 13.08
C LYS A 6 12.98 -0.17 13.61
N ALA A 7 11.77 -0.43 13.11
CA ALA A 7 11.01 -1.62 13.50
C ALA A 7 11.74 -2.91 13.13
N ARG A 8 12.38 -2.96 11.95
CA ARG A 8 13.24 -4.08 11.53
C ARG A 8 14.34 -4.34 12.55
N HIS A 9 15.05 -3.31 13.01
CA HIS A 9 16.13 -3.48 13.97
C HIS A 9 15.65 -4.11 15.28
N VAL A 10 14.59 -3.54 15.87
CA VAL A 10 13.99 -4.03 17.13
C VAL A 10 13.52 -5.48 17.00
N LEU A 11 12.87 -5.84 15.89
CA LEU A 11 12.38 -7.21 15.66
C LEU A 11 13.52 -8.21 15.51
N LEU A 12 14.61 -7.84 14.83
CA LEU A 12 15.78 -8.71 14.70
C LEU A 12 16.49 -8.93 16.04
N GLU A 13 16.66 -7.88 16.85
CA GLU A 13 17.25 -7.98 18.19
C GLU A 13 16.42 -8.85 19.13
N ALA A 14 15.09 -8.80 19.01
CA ALA A 14 14.18 -9.67 19.74
C ALA A 14 14.14 -11.13 19.24
N GLY A 15 14.97 -11.48 18.24
CA GLY A 15 15.10 -12.85 17.73
C GLY A 15 14.05 -13.25 16.70
N PHE A 16 13.26 -12.31 16.15
CA PHE A 16 12.30 -12.63 15.10
C PHE A 16 13.00 -12.85 13.76
N ASN A 17 12.48 -13.80 12.98
CA ASN A 17 12.89 -14.01 11.60
C ASN A 17 12.14 -13.05 10.67
N LEU A 18 12.68 -11.84 10.49
CA LEU A 18 12.09 -10.85 9.60
C LEU A 18 12.24 -11.26 8.13
N LYS A 19 11.10 -11.40 7.42
CA LYS A 19 11.09 -11.82 6.01
C LYS A 19 11.30 -10.68 5.03
N ALA A 20 10.74 -9.50 5.30
CA ALA A 20 10.88 -8.32 4.44
C ALA A 20 10.31 -7.07 5.13
N VAL A 21 10.80 -5.91 4.70
CA VAL A 21 10.15 -4.61 4.88
C VAL A 21 9.69 -4.17 3.48
N ARG A 22 8.45 -3.69 3.36
CA ARG A 22 7.86 -3.27 2.07
C ARG A 22 7.16 -1.93 2.23
N GLN A 23 7.26 -1.09 1.21
CA GLN A 23 6.51 0.14 1.14
C GLN A 23 5.05 -0.17 0.76
N PRO A 24 4.06 0.15 1.63
CA PRO A 24 2.67 -0.01 1.27
C PRO A 24 2.22 1.09 0.32
N ILE A 25 1.30 0.73 -0.56
CA ILE A 25 0.56 1.67 -1.40
C ILE A 25 -0.79 1.89 -0.75
N ILE A 26 -1.11 3.15 -0.47
CA ILE A 26 -2.35 3.56 0.18
C ILE A 26 -3.23 4.23 -0.86
N ARG A 27 -4.44 3.69 -1.06
CA ARG A 27 -5.42 4.14 -2.05
C ARG A 27 -6.78 4.25 -1.40
N LYS A 28 -7.72 4.92 -2.07
CA LYS A 28 -9.10 5.00 -1.61
C LYS A 28 -10.02 4.67 -2.77
N LEU A 29 -10.88 3.68 -2.53
CA LEU A 29 -11.99 3.38 -3.43
C LEU A 29 -13.08 4.44 -3.17
N ARG A 30 -13.74 4.90 -4.23
CA ARG A 30 -14.86 5.85 -4.10
C ARG A 30 -16.09 5.15 -3.54
N GLN A 31 -16.14 3.81 -3.66
CA GLN A 31 -17.24 2.96 -3.18
C GLN A 31 -18.60 3.38 -3.77
N GLU A 32 -18.58 4.06 -4.92
CA GLU A 32 -19.79 4.57 -5.58
C GLU A 32 -20.50 3.44 -6.35
N ARG A 33 -19.73 2.46 -6.83
CA ARG A 33 -20.26 1.30 -7.55
C ARG A 33 -19.57 -0.01 -7.16
N PRO A 34 -20.29 -1.14 -7.18
CA PRO A 34 -19.68 -2.46 -7.08
C PRO A 34 -18.60 -2.67 -8.15
N GLY A 35 -17.49 -3.31 -7.78
CA GLY A 35 -16.45 -3.71 -8.72
C GLY A 35 -15.19 -2.84 -8.75
N GLU A 36 -15.14 -1.68 -8.07
CA GLU A 36 -13.95 -0.81 -8.07
C GLU A 36 -12.67 -1.51 -7.57
N LEU A 37 -12.78 -2.42 -6.60
CA LEU A 37 -11.65 -3.26 -6.17
C LEU A 37 -11.15 -4.17 -7.30
N GLY A 38 -12.07 -4.69 -8.12
CA GLY A 38 -11.73 -5.47 -9.30
C GLY A 38 -11.04 -4.64 -10.37
N GLU A 39 -11.43 -3.38 -10.54
CA GLU A 39 -10.82 -2.47 -11.53
C GLU A 39 -9.36 -2.15 -11.20
N ILE A 40 -9.07 -1.82 -9.94
CA ILE A 40 -7.69 -1.57 -9.51
C ILE A 40 -6.83 -2.84 -9.59
N ALA A 41 -7.38 -4.01 -9.23
CA ALA A 41 -6.69 -5.29 -9.37
C ALA A 41 -6.42 -5.64 -10.84
N ALA A 42 -7.38 -5.39 -11.73
CA ALA A 42 -7.23 -5.59 -13.17
C ALA A 42 -6.17 -4.66 -13.76
N ALA A 43 -6.12 -3.39 -13.34
CA ALA A 43 -5.10 -2.44 -13.80
C ALA A 43 -3.68 -2.88 -13.40
N LEU A 44 -3.51 -3.42 -12.19
CA LEU A 44 -2.25 -3.99 -11.73
C LEU A 44 -1.87 -5.25 -12.53
N ALA A 45 -2.81 -6.19 -12.68
CA ALA A 45 -2.60 -7.42 -13.42
C ALA A 45 -2.26 -7.18 -14.90
N ALA A 46 -2.90 -6.20 -15.54
CA ALA A 46 -2.63 -5.82 -16.93
C ALA A 46 -1.19 -5.37 -17.19
N ARG A 47 -0.46 -5.00 -16.13
CA ARG A 47 0.96 -4.61 -16.19
C ARG A 47 1.88 -5.57 -15.45
N GLY A 48 1.38 -6.76 -15.12
CA GLY A 48 2.17 -7.85 -14.52
C GLY A 48 2.57 -7.62 -13.07
N VAL A 49 1.81 -6.81 -12.31
CA VAL A 49 2.06 -6.60 -10.88
C VAL A 49 1.24 -7.57 -10.04
N SER A 50 1.91 -8.30 -9.14
CA SER A 50 1.27 -9.22 -8.21
C SER A 50 0.95 -8.54 -6.88
N ILE A 51 -0.21 -8.84 -6.30
CA ILE A 51 -0.59 -8.37 -4.96
C ILE A 51 -0.22 -9.46 -3.93
N PHE A 52 0.67 -9.13 -2.99
CA PHE A 52 1.00 -10.01 -1.86
C PHE A 52 0.01 -9.86 -0.70
N THR A 53 -0.50 -8.65 -0.50
CA THR A 53 -1.43 -8.38 0.59
C THR A 53 -2.38 -7.28 0.15
N GLN A 54 -3.67 -7.50 0.40
CA GLN A 54 -4.72 -6.50 0.27
C GLN A 54 -5.46 -6.43 1.60
N TYR A 55 -5.53 -5.24 2.16
CA TYR A 55 -6.21 -4.97 3.42
C TYR A 55 -6.89 -3.61 3.32
N SER A 56 -8.03 -3.45 4.00
CA SER A 56 -8.68 -2.15 4.13
C SER A 56 -8.66 -1.73 5.60
N ASP A 57 -8.15 -0.53 5.88
CA ASP A 57 -8.14 0.00 7.25
C ASP A 57 -9.51 0.55 7.68
N HIS A 58 -9.61 0.97 8.94
CA HIS A 58 -10.84 1.53 9.50
C HIS A 58 -11.23 2.91 8.91
N ALA A 59 -10.35 3.55 8.13
CA ALA A 59 -10.59 4.82 7.45
C ALA A 59 -10.97 4.64 5.96
N ASN A 60 -11.25 3.39 5.56
CA ASN A 60 -11.54 2.98 4.18
C ASN A 60 -10.36 3.23 3.22
N HIS A 61 -9.12 3.21 3.71
CA HIS A 61 -7.97 3.12 2.83
C HIS A 61 -7.74 1.68 2.42
N LEU A 62 -7.64 1.47 1.12
CA LEU A 62 -7.12 0.25 0.52
C LEU A 62 -5.59 0.27 0.60
N ILE A 63 -5.03 -0.67 1.37
CA ILE A 63 -3.60 -0.86 1.54
C ILE A 63 -3.17 -2.07 0.72
N LEU A 64 -2.21 -1.86 -0.18
CA LEU A 64 -1.65 -2.89 -1.06
C LEU A 64 -0.15 -3.07 -0.81
N LEU A 65 0.26 -4.32 -0.65
CA LEU A 65 1.66 -4.74 -0.78
C LEU A 65 1.81 -5.50 -2.09
N THR A 66 2.79 -5.13 -2.90
CA THR A 66 3.02 -5.71 -4.22
C THR A 66 4.46 -6.20 -4.38
N ASP A 67 4.71 -6.93 -5.46
CA ASP A 67 6.05 -7.30 -5.92
C ASP A 67 6.84 -6.13 -6.52
N ASN A 68 6.15 -5.07 -6.97
CA ASN A 68 6.74 -3.85 -7.50
C ASN A 68 5.96 -2.61 -7.06
N ASP A 69 6.30 -2.10 -5.89
CA ASP A 69 5.67 -0.95 -5.23
C ASP A 69 5.70 0.33 -6.08
N LYS A 70 6.83 0.64 -6.73
CA LYS A 70 6.98 1.82 -7.59
C LYS A 70 6.06 1.79 -8.80
N LEU A 71 6.04 0.66 -9.52
CA LEU A 71 5.18 0.51 -10.69
C LEU A 71 3.71 0.51 -10.27
N ALA A 72 3.38 -0.23 -9.23
CA ALA A 72 2.03 -0.29 -8.69
C ALA A 72 1.52 1.08 -8.22
N ALA A 73 2.37 1.90 -7.60
CA ALA A 73 2.02 3.26 -7.21
C ALA A 73 1.61 4.10 -8.42
N ALA A 74 2.38 4.04 -9.52
CA ALA A 74 2.09 4.76 -10.76
C ALA A 74 0.81 4.26 -11.46
N ILE A 75 0.56 2.95 -11.44
CA ILE A 75 -0.67 2.35 -12.03
C ILE A 75 -1.91 2.80 -11.27
N THR A 76 -1.79 2.85 -9.95
CA THR A 76 -2.92 3.08 -9.05
C THR A 76 -3.10 4.56 -8.70
N GLU A 77 -2.38 5.46 -9.35
CA GLU A 77 -2.52 6.91 -9.18
C GLU A 77 -3.96 7.43 -9.30
N PRO A 78 -4.84 6.88 -10.18
CA PRO A 78 -6.24 7.30 -10.22
C PRO A 78 -7.03 7.09 -8.91
N TRP A 79 -6.52 6.22 -8.01
CA TRP A 79 -7.08 5.95 -6.69
C TRP A 79 -6.25 6.57 -5.56
N ALA A 80 -5.27 7.43 -5.87
CA ALA A 80 -4.42 8.06 -4.88
C ALA A 80 -5.25 8.90 -3.90
N THR A 81 -4.94 8.77 -2.62
CA THR A 81 -5.45 9.67 -1.58
C THR A 81 -4.59 10.92 -1.59
N TYR A 82 -5.06 12.00 -2.20
CA TYR A 82 -4.46 13.33 -2.01
C TYR A 82 -4.81 13.83 -0.61
N VAL A 83 -4.20 13.24 0.41
CA VAL A 83 -4.13 13.91 1.71
C VAL A 83 -3.09 15.01 1.51
N LYS A 84 -3.48 16.29 1.65
CA LYS A 84 -2.51 17.34 1.98
C LYS A 84 -1.93 16.91 3.32
N ASP A 85 -0.77 16.27 3.31
CA ASP A 85 -0.09 15.86 4.51
C ASP A 85 0.30 17.15 5.27
N GLU A 86 -0.49 17.54 6.27
CA GLU A 86 -0.04 18.48 7.31
C GLU A 86 1.22 17.94 8.04
N LEU A 87 1.56 16.66 7.83
CA LEU A 87 2.77 15.98 8.31
C LEU A 87 4.03 16.20 7.45
N THR A 88 3.94 16.95 6.34
CA THR A 88 5.14 17.48 5.64
C THR A 88 5.38 18.97 5.88
N ALA A 89 4.58 19.58 6.76
CA ALA A 89 4.72 20.97 7.19
C ALA A 89 5.03 21.06 8.69
N ARG A 90 6.09 20.39 9.17
CA ARG A 90 6.93 20.79 10.32
C ARG A 90 8.06 19.80 10.57
#